data_AF-A0AAJ2H2P6-F1
#
_entry.id   AF-A0AAJ2H2P6-F1
#
_cell.length_a   1.000
_cell.length_b   1.000
_cell.length_c   1.000
_cell.angle_alpha   90.00
_cell.angle_beta   90.00
_cell.angle_gamma   90.00
#
_symmetry.space_group_name_H-M   'P 1'
#
loop_
_entity.id
_entity.type
_entity.pdbx_description
1 polymer ?
#
loop_
_entity_poly.entity_id
_entity_poly.type
_entity_poly.pdbx_seq_one_letter_code
_entity_poly.pdbx_strand_id
1 'polypeptide(L)'
;MSINHLQKGLFAVVTSVATAQPSFAAVPVDFSSLVEDVSPAVVRVSVTKKLTQEELLQQQLPDILKRFFGNNVQIPNQPRPQEQNSYGSAFFITKDGYLLTNHHVVSDASKITITLNDRRELDVTLVGSDARTDVAVLKVKE
;
A
#
# COMPACT_ATOMS: atom_id res chain seq x y z
N MET A 1 77.23 54.21 40.21
CA MET A 1 76.03 54.90 39.70
C MET A 1 75.06 53.81 39.26
N SER A 2 73.87 53.82 39.86
CA SER A 2 72.73 52.91 39.68
C SER A 2 72.48 52.59 38.19
N ILE A 3 71.98 51.42 37.79
CA ILE A 3 70.55 51.10 37.84
C ILE A 3 70.31 49.58 37.67
N ASN A 4 69.38 49.15 38.51
CA ASN A 4 68.65 47.90 38.64
C ASN A 4 67.95 47.32 37.38
N HIS A 5 67.77 45.98 37.41
CA HIS A 5 66.48 45.26 37.28
C HIS A 5 66.16 44.36 36.07
N LEU A 6 65.68 43.17 36.47
CA LEU A 6 64.53 42.39 35.97
C LEU A 6 64.78 41.30 34.90
N GLN A 7 64.92 40.07 35.38
CA GLN A 7 64.38 38.86 34.74
C GLN A 7 62.90 39.07 34.40
N LYS A 8 62.45 38.80 33.16
CA LYS A 8 61.09 38.33 32.87
C LYS A 8 61.10 37.39 31.66
N GLY A 9 60.61 36.17 31.87
CA GLY A 9 60.59 35.09 30.88
C GLY A 9 59.64 35.35 29.71
N LEU A 10 59.97 34.72 28.59
CA LEU A 10 59.20 34.77 27.36
C LEU A 10 58.06 33.74 27.43
N PHE A 11 56.85 34.19 27.74
CA PHE A 11 55.63 33.38 27.54
C PHE A 11 55.24 33.46 26.06
N ALA A 12 55.40 32.36 25.32
CA ALA A 12 54.87 32.23 23.97
C ALA A 12 53.37 31.96 24.04
N VAL A 13 52.55 32.92 23.63
CA VAL A 13 51.11 32.74 23.47
C VAL A 13 50.88 32.02 22.14
N VAL A 14 50.50 30.74 22.21
CA VAL A 14 50.05 29.98 21.03
C VAL A 14 48.57 30.27 20.81
N THR A 15 48.25 31.06 19.79
CA THR A 15 46.87 31.33 19.40
C THR A 15 46.42 30.25 18.42
N SER A 16 45.68 29.24 18.90
CA SER A 16 45.06 28.24 18.03
C SER A 16 43.85 28.85 17.32
N VAL A 17 43.94 29.03 16.00
CA VAL A 17 42.79 29.39 15.17
C VAL A 17 41.98 28.12 14.92
N ALA A 18 40.80 28.01 15.53
CA ALA A 18 39.86 26.94 15.23
C ALA A 18 39.21 27.20 13.87
N THR A 19 39.61 26.44 12.85
CA THR A 19 38.93 26.45 11.55
C THR A 19 37.63 25.66 11.67
N ALA A 20 36.48 26.33 11.66
CA ALA A 20 35.19 25.66 11.53
C ALA A 20 35.11 25.04 10.12
N GLN A 21 35.12 23.71 10.04
CA GLN A 21 34.84 23.01 8.78
C GLN A 21 33.33 23.06 8.51
N PRO A 22 32.90 23.40 7.29
CA PRO A 22 31.49 23.32 6.95
C PRO A 22 31.05 21.86 7.01
N SER A 23 30.14 21.56 7.93
CA SER A 23 29.40 20.30 7.94
C SER A 23 28.45 20.32 6.74
N PHE A 24 28.75 19.52 5.72
CA PHE A 24 27.79 19.26 4.65
C PHE A 24 26.62 18.49 5.27
N ALA A 25 25.52 19.19 5.54
CA ALA A 25 24.25 18.54 5.84
C ALA A 25 23.85 17.67 4.63
N ALA A 26 23.50 16.41 4.88
CA ALA A 26 22.97 15.54 3.84
C ALA A 26 21.70 16.20 3.29
N VAL A 27 21.71 16.56 2.00
CA VAL A 27 20.51 17.04 1.31
C VAL A 27 19.51 15.89 1.29
N PRO A 28 18.29 16.05 1.83
CA PRO A 28 17.29 15.00 1.76
C PRO A 28 16.95 14.72 0.29
N VAL A 29 16.89 13.43 -0.06
CA VAL A 29 16.48 12.99 -1.40
C VAL A 29 14.98 13.24 -1.56
N ASP A 30 14.60 13.95 -2.62
CA ASP A 30 13.21 14.21 -2.99
C ASP A 30 12.75 13.24 -4.09
N PHE A 31 11.58 12.63 -3.89
CA PHE A 31 10.96 11.69 -4.83
C PHE A 31 9.67 12.24 -5.47
N SER A 32 9.29 13.49 -5.16
CA SER A 32 8.00 14.06 -5.56
C SER A 32 7.80 14.05 -7.07
N SER A 33 8.84 14.42 -7.84
CA SER A 33 8.79 14.39 -9.30
C SER A 33 8.61 12.99 -9.87
N LEU A 34 9.33 12.00 -9.30
CA LEU A 34 9.19 10.61 -9.73
C LEU A 34 7.78 10.08 -9.43
N VAL A 35 7.23 10.42 -8.26
CA VAL A 35 5.85 10.05 -7.91
C VAL A 35 4.86 10.70 -8.86
N GLU A 36 5.04 11.96 -9.23
CA GLU A 36 4.18 12.67 -10.18
C GLU A 36 4.18 11.99 -11.56
N ASP A 37 5.35 11.56 -12.03
CA ASP A 37 5.50 10.86 -13.32
C ASP A 37 4.87 9.46 -13.33
N VAL A 38 4.97 8.70 -12.23
CA VAL A 38 4.56 7.28 -12.20
C VAL A 38 3.16 7.03 -11.63
N SER A 39 2.61 7.95 -10.82
CA SER A 39 1.30 7.79 -10.20
C SER A 39 0.16 7.49 -11.18
N PRO A 40 0.11 8.08 -12.39
CA PRO A 40 -0.92 7.74 -13.37
C PRO A 40 -0.93 6.26 -13.81
N ALA A 41 0.17 5.53 -13.62
CA ALA A 41 0.25 4.11 -13.95
C ALA A 41 -0.35 3.20 -12.86
N VAL A 42 -0.62 3.72 -11.65
CA VAL A 42 -1.11 2.94 -10.50
C VAL A 42 -2.61 3.18 -10.32
N VAL A 43 -3.37 2.11 -10.12
CA VAL A 43 -4.81 2.17 -9.87
C VAL A 43 -5.20 1.34 -8.65
N ARG A 44 -6.32 1.71 -8.02
CA ARG A 44 -6.97 0.88 -7.01
C ARG A 44 -7.80 -0.19 -7.71
N VAL A 45 -7.72 -1.43 -7.26
CA VAL A 45 -8.59 -2.53 -7.67
C VAL A 45 -9.65 -2.72 -6.60
N SER A 46 -10.92 -2.82 -7.01
CA SER A 46 -12.04 -3.21 -6.16
C SER A 46 -12.63 -4.51 -6.69
N VAL A 47 -12.74 -5.50 -5.82
CA VAL A 47 -13.22 -6.84 -6.14
C VAL A 47 -14.45 -7.13 -5.31
N THR A 48 -15.52 -7.56 -5.96
CA THR A 48 -16.74 -8.01 -5.30
C THR A 48 -16.86 -9.52 -5.47
N LYS A 49 -16.90 -10.25 -4.35
CA LYS A 49 -17.20 -11.68 -4.30
C LYS A 49 -18.66 -11.87 -3.93
N LYS A 50 -19.41 -12.66 -4.70
CA LYS A 50 -20.73 -13.14 -4.32
C LYS A 50 -20.58 -14.41 -3.50
N LEU A 51 -20.94 -14.35 -2.22
CA LEU A 51 -20.93 -15.53 -1.36
C LEU A 51 -22.07 -16.47 -1.74
N THR A 52 -21.78 -17.76 -1.74
CA THR A 52 -22.80 -18.80 -1.95
C THR A 52 -23.72 -18.91 -0.73
N GLN A 53 -24.92 -19.47 -0.92
CA GLN A 53 -25.88 -19.67 0.16
C GLN A 53 -25.32 -20.54 1.30
N GLU A 54 -24.45 -21.49 1.00
CA GLU A 54 -23.83 -22.36 1.99
C GLU A 54 -22.80 -21.63 2.85
N GLU A 55 -21.96 -20.78 2.25
CA GLU A 55 -21.01 -19.91 2.96
C GLU A 55 -21.73 -18.90 3.85
N LEU A 56 -22.86 -18.34 3.38
CA LEU A 56 -23.70 -17.45 4.16
C LEU A 56 -24.29 -18.16 5.39
N LEU A 57 -24.76 -19.39 5.24
CA LEU A 57 -25.33 -20.18 6.34
C LEU A 57 -24.27 -20.55 7.40
N GLN A 58 -23.03 -20.76 6.99
CA GLN A 58 -21.91 -20.96 7.92
C GLN A 58 -21.54 -19.67 8.67
N GLN A 59 -21.59 -18.51 8.02
CA GLN A 59 -21.30 -17.22 8.67
C GLN A 59 -22.43 -16.74 9.59
N GLN A 60 -23.71 -17.00 9.26
CA GLN A 60 -24.87 -16.50 10.01
C GLN A 60 -25.18 -17.29 11.28
N LEU A 61 -24.64 -18.51 11.43
CA LEU A 61 -24.85 -19.34 12.61
C LEU A 61 -23.53 -19.49 13.39
N PRO A 62 -23.29 -18.67 14.44
CA PRO A 62 -22.27 -18.98 15.42
C PRO A 62 -22.45 -20.42 15.92
N ASP A 63 -21.39 -21.23 15.91
CA ASP A 63 -21.45 -22.62 16.38
C ASP A 63 -22.01 -22.75 17.80
N ILE A 64 -21.86 -21.69 18.60
CA ILE A 64 -22.45 -21.55 19.93
C ILE A 64 -23.99 -21.63 19.86
N LEU A 65 -24.64 -20.96 18.91
CA LEU A 65 -26.10 -20.99 18.78
C LEU A 65 -26.61 -22.37 18.33
N LYS A 66 -25.90 -23.05 17.42
CA LYS A 66 -26.23 -24.43 17.01
C LYS A 66 -26.17 -25.39 18.20
N ARG A 67 -25.17 -25.24 19.07
CA ARG A 67 -24.99 -26.05 20.30
C ARG A 67 -26.04 -25.74 21.36
N PHE A 68 -26.53 -24.50 21.42
CA PHE A 68 -27.44 -24.03 22.48
C PHE A 68 -28.93 -24.25 22.17
N PHE A 69 -29.34 -24.15 20.90
CA PHE A 69 -30.75 -24.18 20.49
C PHE A 69 -31.14 -25.39 19.63
N GLY A 70 -30.19 -26.29 19.30
CA GLY A 70 -30.44 -27.44 18.43
C GLY A 70 -30.96 -27.04 17.04
N ASN A 71 -31.61 -27.97 16.33
CA ASN A 71 -32.18 -27.74 14.99
C ASN A 71 -33.46 -26.87 14.99
N ASN A 72 -33.87 -26.29 16.12
CA ASN A 72 -35.15 -25.61 16.28
C ASN A 72 -35.08 -24.08 16.09
N VAL A 73 -33.96 -23.54 15.60
CA VAL A 73 -33.84 -22.10 15.30
C VAL A 73 -34.52 -21.80 13.96
N GLN A 74 -35.71 -21.19 14.01
CA GLN A 74 -36.34 -20.57 12.85
C GLN A 74 -35.63 -19.23 12.55
N ILE A 75 -34.61 -19.27 11.71
CA ILE A 75 -33.99 -18.06 11.16
C ILE A 75 -34.98 -17.44 10.16
N PRO A 76 -35.37 -16.16 10.29
CA PRO A 76 -36.14 -15.48 9.26
C PRO A 76 -35.36 -15.52 7.93
N ASN A 77 -35.93 -16.23 6.97
CA ASN A 77 -35.35 -16.51 5.67
C ASN A 77 -35.32 -15.24 4.79
N GLN A 78 -34.30 -14.41 4.96
CA GLN A 78 -33.83 -13.54 3.91
C GLN A 78 -32.31 -13.73 3.77
N PRO A 79 -31.85 -14.73 3.00
CA PRO A 79 -30.49 -14.75 2.52
C PRO A 79 -30.39 -13.61 1.49
N ARG A 80 -30.11 -12.39 1.97
CA ARG A 80 -29.56 -11.37 1.09
C ARG A 80 -28.19 -11.90 0.66
N PRO A 81 -27.87 -11.94 -0.64
CA PRO A 81 -26.50 -12.19 -1.06
C PRO A 81 -25.61 -11.19 -0.32
N GLN A 82 -24.76 -11.66 0.61
CA GLN A 82 -23.72 -10.77 1.12
C GLN A 82 -22.65 -10.71 0.06
N GLU A 83 -22.40 -9.49 -0.38
CA GLU A 83 -21.26 -9.16 -1.21
C GLU A 83 -20.08 -8.91 -0.28
N GLN A 84 -18.99 -9.64 -0.48
CA GLN A 84 -17.73 -9.36 0.19
C GLN A 84 -16.87 -8.52 -0.74
N ASN A 85 -16.44 -7.36 -0.26
CA ASN A 85 -15.57 -6.46 -1.01
C ASN A 85 -14.12 -6.66 -0.58
N SER A 86 -13.22 -6.76 -1.54
CA SER A 86 -11.78 -6.78 -1.38
C SER A 86 -11.15 -5.65 -2.19
N TYR A 87 -10.01 -5.15 -1.73
CA TYR A 87 -9.29 -4.05 -2.38
C TYR A 87 -7.83 -4.41 -2.61
N GLY A 88 -7.24 -3.84 -3.65
CA GLY A 88 -5.82 -4.00 -3.96
C GLY A 88 -5.33 -2.89 -4.89
N SER A 89 -4.14 -3.10 -5.44
CA SER A 89 -3.52 -2.20 -6.42
C SER A 89 -3.26 -2.94 -7.73
N ALA A 90 -3.27 -2.21 -8.84
CA ALA A 90 -2.80 -2.70 -10.13
C ALA A 90 -1.99 -1.63 -10.85
N PHE A 91 -1.22 -2.07 -11.84
CA PHE A 91 -0.34 -1.21 -12.62
C PHE A 91 -0.63 -1.38 -14.10
N PHE A 92 -0.78 -0.28 -14.85
CA PHE A 92 -0.80 -0.35 -16.31
C PHE A 92 0.55 -0.81 -16.84
N ILE A 93 0.56 -1.91 -17.60
CA ILE A 93 1.77 -2.46 -18.23
C ILE A 93 1.85 -2.12 -19.72
N THR A 94 0.72 -1.72 -20.32
CA THR A 94 0.64 -1.33 -21.73
C THR A 94 -0.34 -0.18 -21.93
N LYS A 95 -0.15 0.61 -23.00
CA LYS A 95 -1.00 1.77 -23.33
C LYS A 95 -2.41 1.41 -23.77
N ASP A 96 -2.60 0.19 -24.26
CA ASP A 96 -3.90 -0.31 -24.66
C ASP A 96 -4.73 -0.81 -23.46
N GLY A 97 -4.22 -0.74 -22.23
CA GLY A 97 -5.01 -0.95 -21.02
C GLY A 97 -4.93 -2.34 -20.41
N TYR A 98 -3.81 -3.05 -20.59
CA TYR A 98 -3.51 -4.22 -19.75
C TYR A 98 -2.94 -3.78 -18.40
N LEU A 99 -3.37 -4.45 -17.34
CA LEU A 99 -2.92 -4.20 -15.97
C LEU A 99 -2.35 -5.46 -15.33
N LEU A 100 -1.38 -5.27 -14.44
CA LEU A 100 -0.80 -6.31 -13.60
C LEU A 100 -1.24 -6.10 -12.15
N THR A 101 -1.67 -7.18 -11.50
CA THR A 101 -2.01 -7.22 -10.06
C THR A 101 -1.65 -8.58 -9.48
N ASN A 102 -1.99 -8.79 -8.22
CA ASN A 102 -1.79 -10.06 -7.55
C ASN A 102 -2.96 -11.02 -7.82
N HIS A 103 -2.65 -12.32 -7.93
CA HIS A 103 -3.68 -13.35 -8.06
C HIS A 103 -4.64 -13.35 -6.87
N HIS A 104 -4.12 -13.27 -5.64
CA HIS A 104 -4.95 -13.30 -4.44
C HIS A 104 -5.97 -12.15 -4.38
N VAL A 105 -5.66 -10.99 -4.97
CA VAL A 105 -6.57 -9.83 -5.02
C VAL A 105 -7.81 -10.17 -5.84
N VAL A 106 -7.63 -10.83 -6.98
CA VAL A 106 -8.69 -11.10 -7.97
C VAL A 106 -9.26 -12.52 -7.89
N SER A 107 -8.74 -13.35 -6.99
CA SER A 107 -9.25 -14.70 -6.71
C SER A 107 -10.74 -14.65 -6.39
N ASP A 108 -11.54 -15.54 -6.99
CA ASP A 108 -13.00 -15.66 -6.79
C ASP A 108 -13.81 -14.37 -7.01
N ALA A 109 -13.26 -13.41 -7.75
CA ALA A 109 -13.95 -12.16 -8.05
C ALA A 109 -15.16 -12.41 -8.96
N SER A 110 -16.34 -12.00 -8.51
CA SER A 110 -17.54 -11.95 -9.36
C SER A 110 -17.59 -10.67 -10.20
N LYS A 111 -17.05 -9.58 -9.68
CA LYS A 111 -16.87 -8.30 -10.38
C LYS A 111 -15.53 -7.69 -10.00
N ILE A 112 -14.84 -7.11 -10.98
CA ILE A 112 -13.59 -6.37 -10.78
C ILE A 112 -13.76 -4.99 -11.41
N THR A 113 -13.52 -3.94 -10.63
CA THR A 113 -13.43 -2.57 -11.11
C THR A 113 -12.10 -1.95 -10.72
N ILE A 114 -11.63 -1.00 -11.51
CA ILE A 114 -10.45 -0.19 -11.17
C ILE A 114 -10.85 1.26 -10.96
N THR A 115 -10.22 1.93 -10.00
CA THR A 115 -10.36 3.37 -9.78
C THR A 115 -9.03 4.05 -10.15
N LEU A 116 -9.10 4.94 -11.13
CA LEU A 116 -7.99 5.79 -11.57
C LEU A 116 -7.69 6.89 -10.54
N ASN A 117 -6.52 7.53 -10.66
CA ASN A 117 -6.13 8.66 -9.80
C ASN A 117 -7.08 9.87 -9.91
N ASP A 118 -7.73 10.05 -11.06
CA ASP A 118 -8.76 11.06 -11.30
C ASP A 118 -10.16 10.68 -10.77
N ARG A 119 -10.25 9.54 -10.05
CA ARG A 119 -11.46 8.94 -9.48
C ARG A 119 -12.45 8.35 -10.48
N ARG A 120 -12.10 8.24 -11.75
CA ARG A 120 -12.92 7.47 -12.70
C ARG A 120 -12.86 5.99 -12.36
N GLU A 121 -14.00 5.31 -12.46
CA GLU A 121 -14.11 3.87 -12.31
C GLU A 121 -14.29 3.20 -13.66
N LEU A 122 -13.53 2.13 -13.91
CA LEU A 122 -13.60 1.35 -15.13
C LEU A 122 -13.83 -0.13 -14.79
N ASP A 123 -14.68 -0.79 -15.56
CA ASP A 123 -14.82 -2.24 -15.49
C ASP A 123 -13.64 -2.90 -16.21
N VAL A 124 -13.14 -4.00 -15.63
CA VAL A 124 -12.06 -4.78 -16.22
C VAL A 124 -12.45 -6.26 -16.33
N THR A 125 -11.71 -7.00 -17.14
CA THR A 125 -11.80 -8.45 -17.27
C THR A 125 -10.51 -9.11 -16.82
N LEU A 126 -10.62 -10.31 -16.26
CA LEU A 126 -9.47 -11.16 -16.02
C LEU A 126 -9.05 -11.81 -17.34
N VAL A 127 -7.83 -11.52 -17.76
CA VAL A 127 -7.21 -12.15 -18.95
C VAL A 127 -6.60 -13.49 -18.56
N GLY A 128 -5.94 -13.55 -17.40
CA GLY A 128 -5.36 -14.75 -16.84
C GLY A 128 -4.73 -14.51 -15.47
N SER A 129 -4.51 -15.58 -14.71
CA SER A 129 -3.79 -15.51 -13.44
C SER A 129 -3.00 -16.79 -13.18
N ASP A 130 -1.91 -16.66 -12.42
CA ASP A 130 -1.07 -17.75 -11.95
C ASP A 130 -0.96 -17.69 -10.43
N ALA A 131 -1.55 -18.67 -9.74
CA ALA A 131 -1.52 -18.77 -8.29
C ALA A 131 -0.12 -19.05 -7.74
N ARG A 132 0.76 -19.69 -8.52
CA ARG A 132 2.11 -20.06 -8.05
C ARG A 132 3.02 -18.85 -7.90
N THR A 133 2.90 -17.87 -8.79
CA THR A 133 3.66 -16.61 -8.74
C THR A 133 2.88 -15.47 -8.10
N ASP A 134 1.62 -15.71 -7.73
CA ASP A 134 0.68 -14.70 -7.23
C ASP A 134 0.49 -13.52 -8.21
N VAL A 135 0.39 -13.79 -9.51
CA VAL A 135 0.26 -12.76 -10.56
C VAL A 135 -1.04 -12.90 -11.32
N ALA A 136 -1.68 -11.78 -11.67
CA ALA A 136 -2.83 -11.73 -12.56
C ALA A 136 -2.75 -10.57 -13.54
N VAL A 137 -3.27 -10.81 -14.75
CA VAL A 137 -3.37 -9.82 -15.82
C VAL A 137 -4.84 -9.46 -16.03
N LEU A 138 -5.13 -8.17 -15.99
CA LEU A 138 -6.45 -7.59 -16.23
C LEU A 138 -6.45 -6.78 -17.54
N LYS A 139 -7.63 -6.57 -18.12
CA LYS A 139 -7.82 -5.72 -19.30
C LYS A 139 -9.05 -4.84 -19.13
N VAL A 140 -8.90 -3.54 -19.39
CA VAL A 140 -10.01 -2.58 -19.43
C VAL A 140 -11.04 -3.01 -20.48
N LYS A 141 -12.33 -3.02 -20.11
CA LYS A 141 -13.43 -3.24 -21.04
C LYS A 141 -13.65 -1.98 -21.88
N GLU A 142 -13.90 -2.16 -23.18
CA GLU A 142 -14.38 -1.09 -24.06
C GLU A 142 -15.75 -0.55 -23.64
#